data_AF-A0A0B4E772-F1
#
_entry.id   AF-A0A0B4E772-F1
#
_cell.length_a   1.000
_cell.length_b   1.000
_cell.length_c   1.000
_cell.angle_alpha   90.00
_cell.angle_beta   90.00
_cell.angle_gamma   90.00
#
_symmetry.space_group_name_H-M   'P 1'
#
loop_
_entity.id
_entity.type
_entity.pdbx_description
1 polymer ?
#
loop_
_entity_poly.entity_id
_entity_poly.type
_entity_poly.pdbx_seq_one_letter_code
_entity_poly.pdbx_strand_id
1 'polypeptide(L)' 'METIERYKNMKYLSSNLLLKYHWNEALSLKAGVEIVKHFKNRKSTVVSTSDEGEVSTEKNIAGVKNQNISYSLGFEYKF' A
#
# COMPACT_ATOMS: atom_id res chain seq x y z
N MET A 1 7.64 2.76 -14.94
CA MET A 1 7.31 1.46 -14.31
C MET A 1 8.29 1.18 -13.17
N GLU A 2 8.53 2.14 -12.27
CA GLU A 2 9.58 2.09 -11.23
C GLU A 2 9.01 1.98 -9.80
N THR A 3 7.72 2.17 -9.62
CA THR A 3 7.07 2.22 -8.31
C THR A 3 6.90 0.84 -7.67
N ILE A 4 6.82 -0.23 -8.48
CA ILE A 4 6.51 -1.60 -8.00
C ILE A 4 7.71 -2.22 -7.25
N GLU A 5 8.94 -1.91 -7.64
CA GLU A 5 10.14 -2.50 -7.02
C GLU A 5 10.40 -1.98 -5.60
N ARG A 6 9.99 -0.73 -5.30
CA ARG A 6 10.19 -0.10 -3.98
C ARG A 6 9.47 -0.81 -2.84
N TYR A 7 8.45 -1.62 -3.13
CA TYR A 7 7.65 -2.34 -2.14
C TYR A 7 7.91 -3.86 -2.09
N LYS A 8 8.88 -4.37 -2.86
CA LYS A 8 9.22 -5.80 -2.89
C LYS A 8 9.63 -6.27 -1.48
N ASN A 9 8.93 -7.28 -0.95
CA ASN A 9 9.04 -7.78 0.44
C ASN A 9 8.64 -6.79 1.56
N MET A 10 7.69 -5.89 1.33
CA MET A 10 7.03 -5.14 2.42
C MET A 10 5.83 -5.91 2.98
N LYS A 11 5.79 -6.10 4.30
CA LYS A 11 4.57 -6.59 4.96
C LYS A 11 3.46 -5.55 4.78
N TYR A 12 2.26 -6.00 4.42
CA TYR A 12 1.08 -5.15 4.32
C TYR A 12 -0.11 -5.80 5.02
N LEU A 13 -1.08 -4.98 5.43
CA LEU A 13 -2.38 -5.39 5.91
C LEU A 13 -3.43 -4.72 5.03
N SER A 14 -4.32 -5.51 4.44
CA SER A 14 -5.46 -5.03 3.66
C SER A 14 -6.76 -5.45 4.34
N SER A 15 -7.71 -4.53 4.42
CA SER A 15 -9.09 -4.80 4.81
C SER A 15 -10.00 -4.29 3.70
N ASN A 16 -10.95 -5.13 3.28
CA ASN A 16 -11.94 -4.79 2.28
C ASN A 16 -13.33 -5.03 2.85
N LEU A 17 -14.19 -4.02 2.77
CA LEU A 17 -15.60 -4.11 3.10
C LEU A 17 -16.41 -3.81 1.85
N LEU A 18 -17.22 -4.78 1.43
CA LEU A 18 -18.10 -4.65 0.26
C LEU A 18 -19.56 -4.82 0.69
N LEU A 19 -20.37 -3.81 0.43
CA LEU A 19 -21.82 -3.86 0.53
C LEU A 19 -22.40 -4.05 -0.87
N LYS A 20 -23.25 -5.06 -1.02
CA LYS A 20 -23.96 -5.34 -2.26
C LYS A 20 -25.46 -5.33 -1.99
N TYR A 21 -26.18 -4.50 -2.71
CA TYR A 21 -27.64 -4.47 -2.69
C TYR A 21 -28.18 -4.93 -4.03
N HIS A 22 -28.98 -5.99 -4.02
CA HIS A 22 -29.62 -6.53 -5.21
C HIS A 22 -30.90 -5.74 -5.48
N TRP A 23 -30.91 -4.96 -6.57
CA TRP A 23 -32.10 -4.23 -7.00
C TRP A 23 -33.07 -5.18 -7.72
N ASN A 24 -32.54 -6.09 -8.52
CA ASN A 24 -33.25 -7.24 -9.10
C ASN A 24 -32.25 -8.37 -9.41
N GLU A 25 -32.69 -9.42 -10.11
CA GLU A 25 -31.84 -10.56 -10.47
C GLU A 25 -30.64 -10.18 -11.36
N ALA A 26 -30.78 -9.10 -12.14
CA ALA A 26 -29.79 -8.65 -13.11
C ALA A 26 -28.99 -7.41 -12.67
N LEU A 27 -29.44 -6.64 -11.69
CA LEU A 27 -28.86 -5.35 -11.31
C LEU A 27 -28.59 -5.30 -9.81
N SER A 28 -27.36 -4.97 -9.45
CA SER A 28 -26.94 -4.78 -8.06
C SER A 28 -26.17 -3.49 -7.89
N LEU A 29 -26.44 -2.73 -6.82
CA LEU A 29 -25.60 -1.63 -6.37
C LEU A 29 -24.46 -2.20 -5.51
N LYS A 30 -23.23 -1.75 -5.75
CA LYS A 30 -22.05 -2.08 -4.97
C LYS A 30 -21.45 -0.83 -4.36
N ALA A 31 -21.22 -0.87 -3.06
CA ALA A 31 -20.41 0.10 -2.35
C ALA A 31 -19.25 -0.64 -1.68
N GLY A 32 -18.04 -0.11 -1.79
CA GLY A 32 -16.82 -0.75 -1.30
C GLY A 32 -15.89 0.25 -0.62
N VAL A 33 -15.26 -0.19 0.45
CA VAL A 33 -14.16 0.52 1.11
C VAL A 33 -12.99 -0.44 1.23
N GLU A 34 -11.83 -0.01 0.75
CA GLU A 34 -10.59 -0.76 0.89
C GLU A 34 -9.58 0.08 1.66
N ILE A 35 -8.95 -0.53 2.67
CA ILE A 35 -7.89 0.08 3.45
C ILE A 35 -6.66 -0.80 3.31
N VAL A 36 -5.58 -0.24 2.76
CA VAL A 36 -4.31 -0.93 2.60
C VAL A 36 -3.23 -0.19 3.36
N LYS A 37 -2.61 -0.87 4.33
CA LYS A 37 -1.52 -0.33 5.13
C LYS A 37 -0.25 -1.12 4.88
N HIS A 38 0.76 -0.45 4.36
CA HIS A 38 2.11 -0.99 4.18
C HIS A 38 2.94 -0.66 5.42
N PHE A 39 3.44 -1.68 6.10
CA PHE A 39 4.29 -1.51 7.28
C PHE A 39 5.68 -1.03 6.87
N LYS A 40 6.27 -0.16 7.69
CA LYS A 40 7.59 0.42 7.45
C LYS A 40 8.61 -0.71 7.27
N ASN A 41 9.18 -0.81 6.08
CA ASN A 41 10.31 -1.70 5.80
C ASN A 41 11.58 -0.86 5.91
N ARG A 42 12.35 -1.05 6.98
CA ARG A 42 13.63 -0.36 7.16
C ARG A 42 14.69 -1.20 6.45
N LYS A 43 15.11 -0.79 5.25
CA LYS A 43 16.12 -1.50 4.46
C LYS A 43 17.31 -0.64 4.02
N SER A 44 17.26 0.69 4.17
CA SER A 44 18.40 1.50 3.73
C SER A 44 19.52 1.48 4.77
N THR A 45 20.72 1.15 4.31
CA THR A 45 21.99 1.46 4.95
C THR A 45 22.57 2.64 4.20
N VAL A 46 22.84 3.75 4.88
CA VAL A 46 23.64 4.84 4.28
C VAL A 46 25.02 4.75 4.89
N VAL A 47 26.01 4.70 4.01
CA VAL A 47 27.42 4.82 4.38
C VAL A 47 27.79 6.26 4.09
N SER A 48 27.99 7.05 5.14
CA SER A 48 28.51 8.41 5.03
C SER A 48 30.00 8.38 5.34
N THR A 49 30.80 8.99 4.48
CA THR A 49 32.22 9.24 4.73
C THR A 49 32.39 10.72 5.01
N SER A 50 32.88 11.08 6.20
CA SER A 50 33.21 12.47 6.51
C SER A 50 34.42 12.91 5.69
N ASP A 51 34.60 14.22 5.53
CA ASP A 51 35.79 14.80 4.86
C ASP A 51 37.11 14.44 5.57
N GLU A 52 37.04 13.96 6.82
CA GLU A 52 38.16 13.46 7.64
C GLU A 52 38.40 11.94 7.49
N GLY A 53 37.64 11.27 6.62
CA GLY A 53 37.79 9.84 6.32
C GLY A 53 37.08 8.89 7.29
N GLU A 54 36.27 9.40 8.22
CA GLU A 54 35.47 8.55 9.09
C GLU A 54 34.28 7.96 8.33
N VAL A 55 34.19 6.63 8.30
CA VAL A 55 33.10 5.90 7.66
C VAL A 55 32.06 5.54 8.71
N SER A 56 30.94 6.26 8.72
CA SER A 56 29.78 5.94 9.57
C SER A 56 28.74 5.16 8.77
N THR A 57 28.37 3.99 9.29
CA THR A 57 27.34 3.13 8.68
C THR A 57 26.05 3.26 9.48
N GLU A 58 25.15 4.11 9.03
CA GLU A 58 23.82 4.23 9.63
C GLU A 58 22.87 3.22 8.97
N LYS A 59 22.41 2.24 9.77
CA LYS A 59 21.42 1.25 9.34
C LYS A 59 20.03 1.75 9.71
N ASN A 60 19.03 1.48 8.86
CA ASN A 60 17.59 1.70 9.10
C ASN A 60 17.06 3.14 8.94
N ILE A 61 17.72 3.96 8.12
CA ILE A 61 17.41 5.40 8.01
C ILE A 61 16.12 5.64 7.22
N ALA A 62 16.00 5.02 6.05
CA ALA A 62 14.82 5.14 5.21
C ALA A 62 13.91 3.91 5.38
N GLY A 63 12.63 4.17 5.63
CA GLY A 63 11.60 3.17 5.52
C GLY A 63 10.34 3.80 4.98
N VAL A 64 9.86 3.27 3.87
CA VAL A 64 8.62 3.72 3.23
C VAL A 64 7.46 3.18 4.06
N LYS A 65 6.58 4.07 4.51
CA LYS A 65 5.27 3.72 5.08
C LYS A 65 4.24 4.29 4.14
N ASN A 66 3.28 3.47 3.72
CA ASN A 66 2.19 3.93 2.88
C ASN A 66 0.85 3.44 3.45
N GLN A 67 -0.16 4.29 3.44
CA GLN A 67 -1.52 3.95 3.84
C GLN A 67 -2.46 4.52 2.78
N ASN A 68 -3.20 3.62 2.13
CA ASN A 68 -4.18 3.97 1.11
C ASN A 68 -5.58 3.63 1.63
N ILE A 69 -6.52 4.51 1.34
CA ILE A 69 -7.95 4.28 1.55
C ILE A 69 -8.65 4.53 0.21
N SER A 70 -9.35 3.51 -0.28
CA SER A 70 -10.06 3.52 -1.55
C SER A 70 -11.56 3.42 -1.27
N TYR A 71 -12.36 4.25 -1.95
CA TYR A 71 -13.81 4.16 -1.94
C TYR A 71 -14.31 3.86 -3.34
N SER A 72 -15.26 2.94 -3.48
CA SER A 72 -15.88 2.59 -4.75
C SER A 72 -17.39 2.55 -4.62
N LEU A 73 -18.09 3.15 -5.58
CA LEU A 73 -19.54 3.06 -5.72
C LEU A 73 -19.86 2.78 -7.18
N GLY A 74 -20.68 1.77 -7.46
CA GLY A 74 -21.03 1.44 -8.83
C GLY A 74 -22.14 0.41 -8.92
N PHE A 75 -22.64 0.19 -10.13
CA PHE A 75 -23.62 -0.84 -10.43
C PHE A 75 -22.94 -2.05 -11.07
N GLU A 76 -23.37 -3.25 -10.68
CA GLU A 76 -23.06 -4.50 -11.35
C GLU A 76 -24.30 -4.96 -12.11
N TYR A 77 -24.13 -5.21 -13.41
CA TYR A 77 -25.16 -5.78 -14.26
C TYR A 77 -24.76 -7.22 -14.61
N LYS A 78 -25.67 -8.16 -14.41
CA LYS A 78 -25.54 -9.58 -14.76
C LYS A 78 -26.24 -9.78 -16.11
N PHE A 79 -25.44 -10.04 -17.15
CA PHE A 79 -25.89 -10.45 -18.47
C PHE A 79 -26.38 -11.90 -18.47
#